data_AF-A0A840AHX8-F1
#
_entry.id   AF-A0A840AHX8-F1
#
_cell.length_a   1.000
_cell.length_b   1.000
_cell.length_c   1.000
_cell.angle_alpha   90.00
_cell.angle_beta   90.00
_cell.angle_gamma   90.00
#
_symmetry.space_group_name_H-M   'P 1'
#
loop_
_entity.id
_entity.type
_entity.pdbx_description
1 polymer ?
#
loop_
_entity_poly.entity_id
_entity_poly.type
_entity_poly.pdbx_seq_one_letter_code
_entity_poly.pdbx_strand_id
1 'polypeptide(L)'
;MDSIKVTRETQGLATLTPGQRAYEAKRAAKAGMTLEAWMRDKERRAKAEAAEAAKAARTEVALPGKKPGFFSRLMERAQRPL
;
A
#
# COMPACT_ATOMS: atom_id res chain seq x y z
N MET A 1 -14.86 13.79 25.90
CA MET A 1 -14.84 14.32 24.51
C MET A 1 -14.17 13.27 23.63
N ASP A 2 -14.77 12.09 23.46
CA ASP A 2 -14.07 10.93 22.89
C ASP A 2 -14.81 10.25 21.73
N SER A 3 -16.06 10.66 21.47
CA SER A 3 -16.90 10.02 20.45
C SER A 3 -16.47 10.29 19.00
N ILE A 4 -15.71 11.37 18.74
CA ILE A 4 -15.29 11.76 17.38
C ILE A 4 -14.14 10.88 16.84
N LYS A 5 -13.26 10.37 17.72
CA LYS A 5 -12.17 9.47 17.29
C LYS A 5 -12.70 8.10 16.89
N VAL A 6 -13.62 7.54 17.69
CA VAL A 6 -14.19 6.20 17.48
C VAL A 6 -14.98 6.11 16.17
N THR A 7 -15.67 7.20 15.77
CA THR A 7 -16.45 7.21 14.51
C THR A 7 -15.59 7.17 13.26
N ARG A 8 -14.33 7.63 13.32
CA ARG A 8 -13.46 7.63 12.14
C ARG A 8 -12.83 6.26 11.89
N GLU A 9 -12.54 5.52 12.95
CA GLU A 9 -11.94 4.18 12.89
C GLU A 9 -12.93 3.14 12.30
N THR A 10 -14.22 3.30 12.59
CA THR A 10 -15.27 2.44 12.03
C THR A 10 -15.64 2.80 10.58
N GLN A 11 -15.41 4.04 10.14
CA GLN A 11 -15.70 4.44 8.76
C GLN A 11 -14.83 3.74 7.72
N GLY A 12 -13.55 3.47 8.02
CA GLY A 12 -12.69 2.70 7.12
C GLY A 12 -13.25 1.32 6.79
N LEU A 13 -13.93 0.68 7.76
CA LEU A 13 -14.62 -0.60 7.59
C LEU A 13 -15.93 -0.50 6.80
N ALA A 14 -16.64 0.63 6.91
CA ALA A 14 -17.90 0.89 6.23
C ALA A 14 -17.71 1.19 4.73
N THR A 15 -16.56 1.75 4.34
CA THR A 15 -16.23 2.06 2.92
C THR A 15 -15.81 0.82 2.12
N LEU A 16 -15.45 -0.30 2.75
CA LEU A 16 -15.02 -1.52 2.07
C LEU A 16 -16.20 -2.32 1.50
N THR A 17 -16.05 -2.76 0.24
CA THR A 17 -16.97 -3.72 -0.37
C THR A 17 -16.93 -5.07 0.37
N PRO A 18 -17.99 -5.90 0.31
CA PRO A 18 -18.02 -7.21 0.98
C PRO A 18 -16.83 -8.11 0.61
N GLY A 19 -16.41 -8.11 -0.66
CA GLY A 19 -15.26 -8.89 -1.13
C GLY A 19 -13.94 -8.41 -0.53
N GLN A 20 -13.73 -7.10 -0.45
CA GLN A 20 -12.53 -6.53 0.19
C GLN A 20 -12.54 -6.79 1.70
N ARG A 21 -13.70 -6.70 2.36
CA ARG A 21 -13.83 -7.02 3.79
C ARG A 21 -13.42 -8.47 4.08
N ALA A 22 -13.87 -9.43 3.26
CA ALA A 22 -13.49 -10.83 3.40
C ALA A 22 -11.99 -11.06 3.14
N TYR A 23 -11.42 -10.36 2.17
CA TYR A 23 -9.98 -10.42 1.88
C TYR A 23 -9.14 -9.92 3.07
N GLU A 24 -9.50 -8.75 3.62
CA GLU A 24 -8.80 -8.17 4.76
C GLU A 24 -9.02 -8.96 6.05
N ALA A 25 -10.20 -9.59 6.23
CA ALA A 25 -10.46 -10.46 7.37
C ALA A 25 -9.53 -11.68 7.40
N LYS A 26 -9.23 -12.27 6.23
CA LYS A 26 -8.25 -13.36 6.12
C LYS A 26 -6.85 -12.91 6.52
N ARG A 27 -6.48 -11.68 6.19
CA ARG A 27 -5.17 -11.09 6.54
C ARG A 27 -5.10 -10.78 8.04
N ALA A 28 -6.17 -10.23 8.60
CA ALA A 28 -6.30 -10.01 10.03
C ALA A 28 -6.17 -11.31 10.83
N ALA A 29 -6.89 -12.36 10.40
CA ALA A 29 -6.79 -13.70 10.99
C ALA A 29 -5.37 -14.27 10.91
N LYS A 30 -4.67 -14.10 9.77
CA LYS A 30 -3.26 -14.49 9.62
C LYS A 30 -2.34 -13.75 10.58
N ALA A 31 -2.64 -12.49 10.89
CA ALA A 31 -1.90 -11.68 11.84
C ALA A 31 -2.35 -11.90 13.30
N GLY A 32 -3.29 -12.82 13.56
CA GLY A 32 -3.79 -13.12 14.90
C GLY A 32 -4.61 -11.99 15.53
N MET A 33 -5.20 -11.10 14.71
CA MET A 33 -5.94 -9.93 15.20
C MET A 33 -7.30 -9.79 14.51
N THR A 34 -8.16 -8.94 15.08
CA THR A 34 -9.47 -8.64 14.49
C THR A 34 -9.32 -7.75 13.25
N LEU A 35 -10.32 -7.77 12.37
CA LEU A 35 -10.34 -6.94 11.17
C LEU A 35 -10.20 -5.44 11.50
N GLU A 36 -10.83 -4.98 12.57
CA GLU A 36 -10.75 -3.59 13.02
C GLU A 36 -9.32 -3.24 13.48
N ALA A 37 -8.69 -4.10 14.29
CA ALA A 37 -7.31 -3.90 14.71
C ALA A 37 -6.34 -3.91 13.53
N TRP A 38 -6.58 -4.78 12.55
CA TRP A 38 -5.81 -4.86 11.32
C TRP A 38 -5.92 -3.59 10.46
N MET A 39 -7.12 -3.01 10.34
CA MET A 39 -7.29 -1.73 9.63
C MET A 39 -6.62 -0.57 10.35
N ARG A 40 -6.72 -0.50 11.69
CA ARG A 40 -6.03 0.53 12.47
C ARG A 40 -4.51 0.43 12.35
N ASP A 41 -3.97 -0.78 12.40
CA ASP A 41 -2.53 -1.01 12.22
C ASP A 41 -2.10 -0.65 10.80
N LYS A 42 -2.88 -1.01 9.78
CA LYS A 42 -2.62 -0.65 8.38
C LYS A 42 -2.62 0.86 8.16
N GLU A 43 -3.58 1.60 8.73
CA GLU A 43 -3.60 3.07 8.66
C GLU A 43 -2.40 3.71 9.36
N ARG A 44 -1.99 3.14 10.51
CA ARG A 44 -0.80 3.59 11.24
C ARG A 44 0.47 3.33 10.43
N ARG A 45 0.57 2.18 9.78
CA ARG A 45 1.70 1.81 8.91
C ARG A 45 1.73 2.62 7.62
N ALA A 46 0.59 2.86 6.97
CA ALA A 46 0.52 3.69 5.77
C ALA A 46 1.01 5.12 6.03
N LYS A 47 0.72 5.69 7.21
CA LYS A 47 1.27 6.99 7.62
C LYS A 47 2.78 6.98 7.82
N ALA A 48 3.35 5.88 8.32
CA ALA A 48 4.79 5.72 8.47
C ALA A 48 5.49 5.45 7.13
N GLU A 49 4.87 4.64 6.26
CA GLU A 49 5.42 4.26 4.96
C GLU A 49 5.33 5.40 3.94
N ALA A 50 4.30 6.26 4.01
CA ALA A 50 4.22 7.46 3.18
C ALA A 50 5.38 8.44 3.45
N ALA A 51 5.87 8.51 4.69
CA ALA A 51 7.03 9.33 5.05
C ALA A 51 8.34 8.77 4.47
N GLU A 52 8.47 7.45 4.38
CA GLU A 52 9.64 6.78 3.79
C GLU A 52 9.58 6.73 2.25
N ALA A 53 8.39 6.53 1.66
CA ALA A 53 8.18 6.59 0.22
C ALA A 53 8.46 8.00 -0.35
N ALA A 54 8.15 9.07 0.41
CA ALA A 54 8.51 10.43 0.03
C ALA A 54 10.04 10.65 0.01
N LYS A 55 10.80 9.98 0.88
CA LYS A 55 12.27 10.01 0.85
C LYS A 55 12.83 9.20 -0.32
N ALA A 56 12.24 8.04 -0.63
CA ALA A 56 12.61 7.25 -1.80
C ALA A 56 12.35 8.03 -3.11
N ALA A 57 11.17 8.66 -3.25
CA ALA A 57 10.82 9.48 -4.41
C ALA A 57 11.74 10.70 -4.58
N ARG A 58 12.19 11.34 -3.49
CA ARG A 58 13.15 12.46 -3.54
C ARG A 58 14.54 12.03 -3.99
N THR A 59 14.91 10.76 -3.76
CA THR A 59 16.20 10.20 -4.18
C THR A 59 16.21 9.84 -5.68
N GLU A 60 15.04 9.55 -6.27
CA GLU A 60 14.92 9.25 -7.70
C GLU A 60 15.08 10.46 -8.64
N VAL A 61 14.95 11.69 -8.12
CA VAL A 61 15.07 12.94 -8.90
C VAL A 61 16.54 13.33 -9.15
N ALA A 62 17.49 12.70 -8.46
CA ALA A 62 18.89 13.14 -8.42
C ALA A 62 19.90 12.17 -9.07
N LEU A 63 19.47 11.19 -9.89
CA LEU A 63 20.40 10.28 -10.56
C LEU A 63 20.28 10.36 -12.09
N PRO A 64 21.39 10.63 -12.81
CA PRO A 64 21.39 10.69 -14.26
C PRO A 64 21.06 9.30 -14.83
N GLY A 65 19.98 9.21 -15.61
CA GLY A 65 19.64 8.07 -16.46
C GLY A 65 19.48 6.73 -15.74
N LYS A 66 18.27 6.41 -15.27
CA LYS A 66 17.91 5.06 -14.82
C LYS A 66 18.24 4.06 -15.93
N LYS A 67 19.25 3.21 -15.69
CA LYS A 67 19.62 2.12 -16.61
C LYS A 67 18.36 1.29 -16.89
N PRO A 68 18.09 0.90 -18.15
CA PRO A 68 16.89 0.15 -18.48
C PRO A 68 16.84 -1.11 -17.64
N GLY A 69 15.74 -1.26 -16.88
CA GLY A 69 15.51 -2.41 -16.01
C GLY A 69 15.28 -3.68 -16.82
N PHE A 70 15.19 -4.82 -16.12
CA PHE A 70 15.00 -6.13 -16.75
C PHE A 70 13.79 -6.18 -17.70
N PHE A 71 12.66 -5.60 -17.29
CA PHE A 71 11.45 -5.54 -18.12
C PHE A 71 11.61 -4.66 -19.36
N SER A 72 12.30 -3.51 -19.25
CA SER A 72 12.58 -2.65 -20.41
C SER A 72 13.47 -3.36 -21.43
N ARG A 73 14.49 -4.11 -20.98
CA ARG A 73 15.36 -4.91 -21.86
C ARG A 73 14.60 -6.04 -22.55
N LEU A 74 13.64 -6.66 -21.85
CA LEU A 74 12.77 -7.69 -22.42
C LEU A 74 11.89 -7.12 -23.54
N MET A 75 11.28 -5.95 -23.33
CA MET A 75 10.45 -5.28 -24.34
C MET A 75 11.27 -4.83 -25.55
N GLU A 76 12.47 -4.30 -25.32
CA GLU A 76 13.38 -3.94 -26.41
C GLU A 76 13.73 -5.15 -27.30
N ARG A 77 13.97 -6.31 -26.69
CA ARG A 77 14.23 -7.57 -27.41
C ARG A 77 13.03 -8.03 -28.24
N ALA A 78 11.82 -7.82 -27.73
CA ALA A 78 10.58 -8.20 -28.41
C ALA A 78 10.22 -7.26 -29.58
N GLN A 79 10.58 -5.98 -29.48
CA GLN A 79 10.28 -4.97 -30.50
C GLN A 79 11.34 -4.88 -31.61
N ARG A 80 12.47 -5.58 -31.50
CA ARG A 80 13.53 -5.55 -32.50
C ARG A 80 13.25 -6.59 -33.60
N PRO A 81 12.80 -6.19 -34.81
CA PRO A 81 12.63 -7.12 -35.91
C PRO A 81 14.01 -7.65 -36.36
N LEU A 82 14.02 -8.91 -36.82
CA LEU A 82 15.21 -9.61 -37.33
C LEU A 82 15.68 -9.02 -38.66
#